data_AF-A0A9W5TTS0-F1
#
_entry.id   AF-A0A9W5TTS0-F1
#
_cell.length_a   1.000
_cell.length_b   1.000
_cell.length_c   1.000
_cell.angle_alpha   90.00
_cell.angle_beta   90.00
_cell.angle_gamma   90.00
#
_symmetry.space_group_name_H-M   'P 1'
#
loop_
_entity.id
_entity.type
_entity.pdbx_description
1 polymer ?
#
loop_
_entity_poly.entity_id
_entity_poly.type
_entity_poly.pdbx_seq_one_letter_code
_entity_poly.pdbx_strand_id
1 'polypeptide(L)'
;PGCSVPAERCDIDHTVPHPVGPTHPSNCKLYCRTHHLIKTFFSGPDGWRERQLPDGTMIFVSPSGRRYTTKPQGSLFFPQLATPTETLTISGAIPEAPQSGDPTRRLAMPTRQRTRAQDRAYRINWERGVNKRRWDADPPPF
;
A
#
# COMPACT_ATOMS: atom_id res chain seq x y z
N PRO A 1 5.94 -12.20 1.81
CA PRO A 1 4.89 -12.78 2.70
C PRO A 1 5.41 -12.89 4.14
N GLY A 2 4.56 -12.76 5.16
CA GLY A 2 4.96 -12.90 6.57
C GLY A 2 5.53 -11.64 7.25
N CYS A 3 5.16 -10.44 6.79
CA CYS A 3 5.56 -9.18 7.43
C CYS A 3 4.91 -9.04 8.81
N SER A 4 5.69 -8.68 9.84
CA SER A 4 5.21 -8.42 11.21
C SER A 4 5.04 -6.93 11.54
N VAL A 5 5.22 -6.03 10.58
CA VAL A 5 5.00 -4.59 10.78
C VAL A 5 3.49 -4.35 11.00
N PRO A 6 3.09 -3.64 12.08
CA PRO A 6 1.69 -3.36 12.37
C PRO A 6 1.07 -2.45 11.31
N ALA A 7 -0.23 -2.64 11.07
CA ALA A 7 -1.02 -1.93 10.07
C ALA A 7 -0.91 -0.39 10.16
N GLU A 8 -0.86 0.17 11.37
CA GLU A 8 -0.71 1.61 11.62
C GLU A 8 0.60 2.21 11.08
N ARG A 9 1.62 1.38 10.80
CA ARG A 9 2.91 1.79 10.24
C ARG A 9 3.04 1.44 8.76
N CYS A 10 1.95 1.03 8.13
CA CYS A 10 1.91 0.70 6.71
C CYS A 10 1.41 1.88 5.87
N ASP A 11 1.87 1.93 4.64
CA ASP A 11 1.35 2.79 3.59
C ASP A 11 0.05 2.15 3.05
N ILE A 12 -0.95 2.98 2.72
CA ILE A 12 -2.09 2.56 1.90
C ILE A 12 -1.60 2.49 0.46
N ASP A 13 -1.66 1.31 -0.14
CA ASP A 13 -1.15 1.01 -1.48
C ASP A 13 -2.27 0.45 -2.36
N HIS A 14 -2.38 0.98 -3.58
CA HIS A 14 -3.34 0.51 -4.57
C HIS A 14 -2.83 -0.73 -5.32
N THR A 15 -3.66 -1.75 -5.52
CA THR A 15 -3.36 -2.90 -6.38
C THR A 15 -3.27 -2.50 -7.85
N VAL A 16 -4.26 -1.74 -8.34
CA VAL A 16 -4.17 -1.01 -9.60
C VAL A 16 -3.71 0.42 -9.30
N PRO A 17 -2.50 0.83 -9.74
CA PRO A 17 -1.93 2.12 -9.37
C PRO A 17 -2.80 3.32 -9.81
N HIS A 18 -2.86 4.34 -8.97
CA HIS A 18 -3.38 5.66 -9.35
C HIS A 18 -2.54 6.29 -10.48
N PRO A 19 -3.12 7.04 -11.44
CA PRO A 19 -4.53 7.45 -11.53
C PRO A 19 -5.46 6.42 -12.17
N VAL A 20 -4.93 5.28 -12.63
CA VAL A 20 -5.73 4.28 -13.34
C VAL A 20 -6.71 3.58 -12.39
N GLY A 21 -6.25 3.19 -11.21
CA GLY A 21 -7.09 2.60 -10.18
C GLY A 21 -7.62 3.65 -9.21
N PRO A 22 -8.90 3.57 -8.79
CA PRO A 22 -9.46 4.50 -7.82
C PRO A 22 -9.00 4.17 -6.39
N THR A 23 -9.05 5.17 -5.51
CA THR A 23 -8.96 4.93 -4.06
C THR A 23 -10.26 4.26 -3.59
N HIS A 24 -10.21 2.94 -3.46
CA HIS A 24 -11.35 2.09 -3.14
C HIS A 24 -10.89 0.95 -2.22
N PRO A 25 -11.68 0.51 -1.21
CA PRO A 25 -11.23 -0.54 -0.28
C PRO A 25 -10.79 -1.84 -0.96
N SER A 26 -11.50 -2.27 -2.01
CA SER A 26 -11.11 -3.45 -2.81
C SER A 26 -9.92 -3.21 -3.76
N ASN A 27 -9.45 -1.97 -3.90
CA ASN A 27 -8.20 -1.64 -4.60
C ASN A 27 -7.05 -1.36 -3.62
N CYS A 28 -7.34 -1.01 -2.37
CA CYS A 28 -6.36 -0.58 -1.40
C CYS A 28 -5.98 -1.72 -0.46
N LYS A 29 -4.71 -1.73 -0.04
CA LYS A 29 -4.18 -2.65 0.96
C LYS A 29 -3.05 -1.99 1.72
N LEU A 30 -2.64 -2.61 2.83
CA LEU A 30 -1.60 -2.07 3.69
C LEU A 30 -0.28 -2.78 3.45
N TYR A 31 0.75 -2.01 3.05
CA TYR A 31 2.12 -2.49 3.04
C TYR A 31 3.03 -1.64 3.87
N CYS A 32 3.93 -2.29 4.61
CA CYS A 32 5.05 -1.56 5.19
C CYS A 32 5.88 -0.96 4.06
N ARG A 33 6.56 0.15 4.36
CA ARG A 33 7.34 0.91 3.38
C ARG A 33 8.25 0.04 2.51
N THR A 34 8.90 -0.98 3.10
CA THR A 34 9.78 -1.90 2.36
C THR A 34 9.00 -2.73 1.34
N HIS A 35 7.86 -3.32 1.72
CA HIS A 35 7.06 -4.14 0.81
C HIS A 35 6.36 -3.29 -0.25
N HIS A 36 5.95 -2.06 0.08
CA HIS A 36 5.44 -1.12 -0.90
C HIS A 36 6.49 -0.82 -1.98
N LEU A 37 7.75 -0.55 -1.61
CA LEU A 37 8.84 -0.36 -2.59
C LEU A 37 9.08 -1.61 -3.44
N ILE A 38 9.05 -2.81 -2.85
CA ILE A 38 9.20 -4.07 -3.60
C ILE A 38 8.07 -4.24 -4.62
N LYS A 39 6.82 -4.00 -4.20
CA LYS A 39 5.65 -4.06 -5.08
C LYS A 39 5.76 -3.04 -6.22
N THR A 40 6.26 -1.84 -5.93
CA THR A 40 6.35 -0.77 -6.92
C THR A 40 7.49 -0.98 -7.92
N PHE A 41 8.67 -1.41 -7.48
CA PHE A 41 9.90 -1.42 -8.29
C PHE A 41 10.41 -2.81 -8.67
N PHE A 42 9.95 -3.86 -7.98
CA PHE A 42 10.35 -5.26 -8.18
C PHE A 42 9.16 -6.14 -8.61
N SER A 43 8.25 -5.58 -9.42
CA SER A 43 7.12 -6.29 -10.02
C SER A 43 7.38 -6.74 -11.46
N GLY A 44 6.55 -7.63 -12.00
CA GLY A 44 6.56 -8.02 -13.42
C GLY A 44 6.83 -9.53 -13.68
N PRO A 45 7.20 -9.91 -14.92
CA PRO A 45 7.50 -11.30 -15.28
C PRO A 45 8.60 -11.93 -14.39
N ASP A 46 9.69 -11.19 -14.18
CA ASP A 46 10.84 -11.60 -13.33
C ASP A 46 10.77 -11.04 -11.91
N GLY A 47 9.58 -10.56 -11.51
CA GLY A 47 9.33 -9.88 -10.25
C GLY A 47 8.21 -10.53 -9.45
N TRP A 48 7.79 -9.83 -8.40
CA TRP A 48 6.58 -10.19 -7.66
C TRP A 48 5.34 -9.83 -8.48
N ARG A 49 4.33 -10.71 -8.43
CA ARG A 49 2.99 -10.41 -8.94
C ARG A 49 2.00 -10.55 -7.81
N GLU A 50 0.97 -9.73 -7.84
CA GLU A 50 -0.08 -9.74 -6.84
C GLU A 50 -1.46 -9.70 -7.49
N ARG A 51 -2.45 -10.25 -6.78
CA ARG A 51 -3.86 -10.12 -7.09
C ARG A 51 -4.64 -9.95 -5.78
N GLN A 52 -5.45 -8.91 -5.71
CA GLN A 52 -6.41 -8.69 -4.63
C GLN A 52 -7.78 -9.19 -5.07
N LEU A 53 -8.46 -9.93 -4.20
CA LEU A 53 -9.85 -10.35 -4.40
C LEU A 53 -10.81 -9.41 -3.65
N PRO A 54 -12.11 -9.34 -4.02
CA PRO A 54 -13.09 -8.46 -3.36
C PRO A 54 -13.26 -8.70 -1.85
N ASP A 55 -12.97 -9.91 -1.37
CA ASP A 55 -12.99 -10.28 0.06
C ASP A 55 -11.72 -9.86 0.82
N GLY A 56 -10.81 -9.11 0.17
CA GLY A 56 -9.53 -8.69 0.73
C GLY A 56 -8.45 -9.77 0.72
N THR A 57 -8.72 -10.96 0.19
CA THR A 57 -7.70 -11.99 0.00
C THR A 57 -6.62 -11.50 -0.96
N MET A 58 -5.35 -11.61 -0.54
CA MET A 58 -4.20 -11.30 -1.37
C MET A 58 -3.51 -12.58 -1.83
N ILE A 59 -3.27 -12.68 -3.13
CA ILE A 59 -2.51 -13.75 -3.77
C ILE A 59 -1.21 -13.17 -4.30
N PHE A 60 -0.08 -13.71 -3.87
CA PHE A 60 1.25 -13.34 -4.33
C PHE A 60 1.88 -14.45 -5.12
N VAL A 61 2.57 -14.09 -6.19
CA VAL A 61 3.50 -14.97 -6.92
C VAL A 61 4.89 -14.37 -6.80
N SER A 62 5.80 -15.11 -6.19
CA SER A 62 7.21 -14.72 -6.11
C SER A 62 7.91 -14.82 -7.46
N PRO A 63 9.08 -14.18 -7.63
CA PRO A 63 9.88 -14.30 -8.85
C PRO A 63 10.20 -15.74 -9.25
N SER A 64 10.35 -16.65 -8.28
CA SER A 64 10.59 -18.08 -8.53
C SER A 64 9.30 -18.88 -8.80
N GLY A 65 8.16 -18.21 -9.02
CA GLY A 65 6.86 -18.84 -9.30
C GLY A 65 6.09 -19.36 -8.08
N ARG A 66 6.66 -19.32 -6.87
CA ARG A 66 5.96 -19.80 -5.66
C ARG A 66 4.77 -18.91 -5.32
N ARG A 67 3.62 -19.52 -5.05
CA ARG A 67 2.35 -18.85 -4.73
C ARG A 67 2.11 -18.78 -3.24
N TYR A 68 1.59 -17.64 -2.76
CA TYR A 68 1.23 -17.42 -1.37
C TYR A 68 -0.14 -16.75 -1.30
N THR A 69 -0.98 -17.18 -0.36
CA THR A 69 -2.30 -16.60 -0.13
C THR A 69 -2.38 -16.11 1.30
N THR A 70 -2.80 -14.86 1.51
CA THR A 70 -3.09 -14.32 2.84
C THR A 70 -4.50 -13.75 2.86
N LYS A 71 -5.20 -13.95 3.97
CA LYS A 71 -6.54 -13.43 4.19
C LYS A 71 -6.52 -12.38 5.30
N PRO A 72 -7.42 -11.38 5.28
CA PRO A 72 -7.62 -10.51 6.42
C PRO A 72 -8.02 -11.35 7.63
N GLN A 73 -7.20 -11.32 8.69
CA GLN A 73 -7.46 -12.11 9.90
C GLN A 73 -8.46 -11.43 10.85
N GLY A 74 -8.80 -10.16 10.61
CA GLY A 74 -9.76 -9.43 11.45
C GLY A 74 -11.13 -10.10 11.51
N SER A 75 -11.53 -10.80 10.45
CA SER A 75 -12.78 -11.56 10.38
C SER A 75 -12.85 -12.73 11.38
N LEU A 76 -11.71 -13.21 11.89
CA LEU A 76 -11.68 -14.25 12.93
C LEU A 76 -12.24 -13.74 14.27
N PHE A 77 -12.09 -12.44 14.55
CA PHE A 77 -12.54 -11.81 15.80
C PHE A 77 -13.76 -10.91 15.60
N PHE A 78 -13.93 -10.37 14.39
CA PHE A 78 -15.00 -9.45 14.04
C PHE A 78 -15.67 -9.92 12.74
N PRO A 79 -16.67 -10.81 12.80
CA PRO A 79 -17.29 -11.42 11.62
C PRO A 79 -17.84 -10.40 10.60
N GLN A 80 -18.22 -9.20 11.05
CA GLN A 80 -18.69 -8.13 10.18
C GLN A 80 -17.61 -7.67 9.19
N LEU A 81 -16.32 -7.85 9.53
CA LEU A 81 -15.19 -7.58 8.64
C LEU A 81 -14.97 -8.67 7.58
N ALA A 82 -15.72 -9.78 7.64
CA ALA A 82 -15.68 -10.83 6.62
C ALA A 82 -16.49 -10.46 5.37
N THR A 83 -17.40 -9.49 5.48
CA THR A 83 -18.24 -9.03 4.38
C THR A 83 -17.35 -8.32 3.34
N PRO A 84 -17.28 -8.82 2.10
CA PRO A 84 -16.57 -8.14 1.01
C PRO A 84 -17.10 -6.72 0.85
N THR A 85 -16.23 -5.74 0.63
CA THR A 85 -16.68 -4.35 0.45
C THR A 85 -17.53 -4.24 -0.80
N GLU A 86 -16.92 -4.50 -1.96
CA GLU A 86 -17.58 -4.49 -3.27
C GLU A 86 -16.63 -5.09 -4.31
N THR A 87 -17.16 -5.63 -5.40
CA THR A 87 -16.34 -5.95 -6.57
C THR A 87 -15.90 -4.66 -7.22
N LEU A 88 -14.58 -4.44 -7.30
CA LEU A 88 -14.03 -3.29 -8.01
C LEU A 88 -14.20 -3.48 -9.52
N THR A 89 -15.16 -2.76 -10.11
CA THR A 89 -15.30 -2.67 -11.57
C THR A 89 -14.44 -1.51 -12.06
N ILE A 90 -13.31 -1.80 -12.70
CA ILE A 90 -12.48 -0.78 -13.33
C ILE A 90 -13.04 -0.56 -14.73
N SER A 91 -13.70 0.58 -14.94
CA SER A 91 -14.21 1.02 -16.24
C SER A 91 -13.04 1.48 -17.12
N GLY A 92 -12.32 0.51 -17.67
CA GLY A 92 -11.14 0.71 -18.51
C GLY A 92 -10.38 -0.61 -18.59
N ALA A 93 -9.61 -0.82 -19.65
CA ALA A 93 -8.63 -1.90 -19.63
C ALA A 93 -7.75 -1.66 -18.40
N ILE A 94 -7.84 -2.52 -17.38
CA ILE A 94 -6.79 -2.60 -16.36
C ILE A 94 -5.54 -2.80 -17.21
N PRO A 95 -4.60 -1.85 -17.27
CA PRO A 95 -3.35 -2.12 -17.93
C PRO A 95 -2.85 -3.35 -17.19
N GLU A 96 -2.74 -4.48 -17.91
CA GLU A 96 -2.09 -5.66 -17.36
C GLU A 96 -0.85 -5.14 -16.64
N ALA A 97 -0.78 -5.44 -15.33
CA ALA A 97 0.24 -4.90 -14.44
C ALA A 97 1.54 -4.76 -15.21
N PRO A 98 2.11 -3.53 -15.31
CA PRO A 98 2.87 -3.08 -16.46
C PRO A 98 3.60 -4.23 -17.14
N GLN A 99 3.10 -4.63 -18.32
CA GLN A 99 3.67 -5.75 -19.10
C GLN A 99 5.18 -5.59 -19.33
N SER A 100 5.72 -4.38 -19.19
CA SER A 100 7.15 -4.20 -19.25
C SER A 100 7.80 -4.66 -17.95
N GLY A 101 8.49 -5.80 -18.02
CA GLY A 101 9.70 -6.06 -17.25
C GLY A 101 10.79 -5.04 -17.59
N ASP A 102 10.45 -3.75 -17.60
CA ASP A 102 11.36 -2.64 -17.86
C ASP A 102 12.44 -2.72 -16.78
N PRO A 103 13.66 -3.14 -17.16
CA PRO A 103 14.73 -3.36 -16.19
C PRO A 103 15.10 -2.05 -15.48
N THR A 104 14.79 -0.90 -16.10
CA THR A 104 15.08 0.42 -15.54
C THR A 104 14.18 0.79 -14.38
N ARG A 105 13.01 0.16 -14.23
CA ARG A 105 12.09 0.43 -13.12
C ARG A 105 12.77 0.20 -11.76
N ARG A 106 13.62 -0.81 -11.66
CA ARG A 106 14.42 -1.08 -10.44
C ARG A 106 15.41 0.04 -10.14
N LEU A 107 15.95 0.69 -11.17
CA LEU A 107 16.89 1.81 -11.05
C LEU A 107 16.21 3.09 -10.54
N ALA A 108 14.91 3.24 -10.81
CA ALA A 108 14.11 4.37 -10.31
C ALA A 108 13.73 4.26 -8.82
N MET A 109 14.11 3.17 -8.14
CA MET A 109 13.83 3.01 -6.71
C MET A 109 14.56 4.09 -5.90
N PRO A 110 13.84 4.89 -5.08
CA PRO A 110 14.46 5.96 -4.34
C PRO A 110 15.43 5.43 -3.28
N THR A 111 16.60 6.05 -3.20
CA THR A 111 17.56 5.78 -2.13
C THR A 111 17.18 6.54 -0.86
N ARG A 112 17.38 5.91 0.29
CA ARG A 112 17.11 6.52 1.57
C ARG A 112 18.16 7.59 1.87
N GLN A 113 17.72 8.84 1.95
CA GLN A 113 18.60 9.98 2.30
C GLN A 113 18.67 10.24 3.82
N ARG A 114 17.67 9.78 4.58
CA ARG A 114 17.54 9.99 6.03
C ARG A 114 17.15 8.71 6.76
N THR A 115 17.57 8.58 8.01
CA THR A 115 17.14 7.45 8.85
C THR A 115 15.63 7.50 9.08
N ARG A 116 15.02 6.34 9.38
CA ARG A 116 13.57 6.28 9.70
C ARG A 116 13.20 7.16 10.90
N ALA A 117 14.09 7.27 11.89
CA ALA A 117 13.90 8.11 13.06
C ALA A 117 13.88 9.61 12.68
N GLN A 118 14.80 10.04 11.82
CA GLN A 118 14.84 11.41 11.31
C GLN A 118 13.61 11.75 10.47
N ASP A 119 13.18 10.87 9.56
CA ASP A 119 11.96 11.09 8.76
C ASP A 119 10.72 11.21 9.64
N ARG A 120 10.62 10.35 10.67
CA ARG A 120 9.52 10.41 11.63
C ARG A 120 9.53 11.71 12.44
N ALA A 121 10.69 12.11 12.95
CA ALA A 121 10.84 13.37 13.69
C ALA A 121 10.50 14.58 12.82
N TYR A 122 10.96 14.59 11.58
CA TYR A 122 10.63 15.62 10.59
C TYR A 122 9.11 15.71 10.35
N ARG A 123 8.45 14.57 10.09
CA ARG A 123 6.99 14.54 9.86
C ARG A 123 6.21 15.04 11.07
N ILE A 124 6.53 14.56 12.27
CA ILE A 124 5.88 14.99 13.52
C ILE A 124 6.05 16.50 13.72
N ASN A 125 7.26 17.03 13.52
CA ASN A 125 7.51 18.47 13.66
C ASN A 125 6.74 19.28 12.61
N TRP A 126 6.64 18.79 11.38
CA TRP A 126 5.85 19.42 10.33
C TRP A 126 4.35 19.44 10.67
N GLU A 127 3.78 18.29 11.08
CA GLU A 127 2.37 18.17 11.49
C GLU A 127 2.07 19.07 12.70
N ARG A 128 2.96 19.10 13.70
CA ARG A 128 2.85 20.01 14.85
C ARG A 128 2.89 21.48 14.42
N GLY A 129 3.73 21.83 13.44
CA GLY A 129 3.79 23.18 12.87
C GLY A 129 2.50 23.56 12.14
N VAL A 130 1.90 22.64 11.39
CA VAL A 130 0.59 22.83 10.74
C VAL A 130 -0.51 23.02 11.79
N ASN A 131 -0.56 22.16 12.81
CA ASN A 131 -1.54 22.26 13.89
C ASN A 131 -1.39 23.54 14.68
N LYS A 132 -0.16 23.95 14.98
CA LYS A 132 0.12 25.24 15.64
C LYS A 132 -0.40 26.41 14.82
N ARG A 133 -0.11 26.47 13.51
CA ARG A 133 -0.65 27.53 12.64
C ARG A 133 -2.17 27.55 12.61
N ARG A 134 -2.81 26.38 12.60
CA ARG A 134 -4.28 26.26 12.67
C ARG A 134 -4.81 26.79 14.00
N TRP A 135 -4.22 26.41 15.14
CA TRP A 135 -4.62 26.90 16.47
C TRP A 135 -4.34 28.39 16.67
N ASP A 136 -3.23 28.91 16.14
CA ASP A 136 -2.92 30.33 16.23
C ASP A 136 -3.93 31.17 15.40
N ALA A 137 -4.48 30.61 14.31
CA ALA A 137 -5.48 31.27 13.45
C ALA A 137 -6.93 31.13 13.96
N ASP A 138 -7.26 29.99 14.56
CA ASP A 138 -8.58 29.67 15.11
C ASP A 138 -8.39 28.92 16.44
N PRO A 139 -8.14 29.66 17.53
CA PRO A 139 -7.89 29.04 18.83
C PRO A 139 -9.15 28.31 19.30
N PRO A 140 -9.03 27.06 19.77
CA PRO A 140 -10.17 26.35 20.31
C PRO A 140 -10.78 27.13 21.48
N PRO A 141 -12.10 27.03 21.71
CA PRO A 141 -12.80 27.87 22.68
C PRO A 141 -12.41 27.64 24.15
N PHE A 142 -11.51 26.69 24.45
CA PHE A 142 -10.90 26.43 25.77
C PHE A 142 -9.66 25.54 25.63
#